data_AF-A0A3D4SZG4-F1
#
_entry.id   AF-A0A3D4SZG4-F1
#
_cell.length_a   1.000
_cell.length_b   1.000
_cell.length_c   1.000
_cell.angle_alpha   90.00
_cell.angle_beta   90.00
_cell.angle_gamma   90.00
#
_symmetry.space_group_name_H-M   'P 1'
#
loop_
_entity.id
_entity.type
_entity.pdbx_description
1 polymer ?
#
loop_
_entity_poly.entity_id
_entity_poly.type
_entity_poly.pdbx_seq_one_letter_code
_entity_poly.pdbx_strand_id
1 'polypeptide(L)'
;ADSLDLLERWHGVGRLEYAVSPRFAPTSSDAQLRALGELAAAHPDVVIQTHLAENLGECRWVAELFPDAADYTDVYDAAGLVRRRAVFGHAVHLSDRETGRLAEAHASLAHCPTSNSFLGSGLFPLHDTAFAGGDDLRIGLGSDVGAGTSLSPLTTAGEAYKVSRLLG
;
A
#
# COMPACT_ATOMS: atom_id res chain seq x y z
N ALA A 1 -20.31 -0.76 9.33
CA ALA A 1 -21.61 -1.15 8.77
C ALA A 1 -21.53 -1.15 7.25
N ASP A 2 -21.27 -0.01 6.61
CA ASP A 2 -21.27 0.13 5.15
C ASP A 2 -20.26 -0.78 4.43
N SER A 3 -19.03 -0.93 4.95
CA SER A 3 -18.04 -1.83 4.35
C SER A 3 -18.46 -3.29 4.41
N LEU A 4 -19.16 -3.71 5.47
CA LEU A 4 -19.66 -5.08 5.61
C LEU A 4 -20.80 -5.33 4.61
N ASP A 5 -21.75 -4.40 4.50
CA ASP A 5 -22.85 -4.49 3.53
C ASP A 5 -22.32 -4.62 2.08
N LEU A 6 -21.33 -3.79 1.71
CA LEU A 6 -20.72 -3.88 0.38
C LEU A 6 -19.91 -5.17 0.18
N LEU A 7 -19.21 -5.66 1.20
CA LEU A 7 -18.49 -6.92 1.14
C LEU A 7 -19.46 -8.07 0.90
N GLU A 8 -20.51 -8.20 1.73
CA GLU A 8 -21.52 -9.26 1.61
C GLU A 8 -22.24 -9.22 0.26
N ARG A 9 -22.46 -8.01 -0.27
CA ARG A 9 -23.17 -7.82 -1.54
C ARG A 9 -22.32 -8.13 -2.77
N TRP A 10 -21.01 -7.85 -2.75
CA TRP A 10 -20.19 -7.83 -3.97
C TRP A 10 -19.01 -8.79 -3.98
N HIS A 11 -18.49 -9.19 -2.82
CA HIS A 11 -17.36 -10.11 -2.76
C HIS A 11 -17.78 -11.50 -3.28
N GLY A 12 -17.01 -12.08 -4.21
CA GLY A 12 -17.30 -13.40 -4.76
C GLY A 12 -18.47 -13.43 -5.76
N VAL A 13 -19.07 -12.29 -6.10
CA VAL A 13 -20.11 -12.21 -7.14
C VAL A 13 -19.46 -12.30 -8.51
N GLY A 14 -19.49 -13.50 -9.10
CA GLY A 14 -18.86 -13.78 -10.38
C GLY A 14 -17.33 -13.69 -10.27
N ARG A 15 -16.73 -12.63 -10.83
CA ARG A 15 -15.28 -12.37 -10.79
C ARG A 15 -14.91 -11.17 -9.90
N LEU A 16 -15.87 -10.60 -9.17
CA LEU A 16 -15.67 -9.43 -8.35
C LEU A 16 -15.03 -9.80 -7.01
N GLU A 17 -14.09 -8.97 -6.56
CA GLU A 17 -13.52 -9.03 -5.22
C GLU A 17 -13.74 -7.68 -4.51
N TYR A 18 -13.98 -7.72 -3.21
CA TYR A 18 -14.07 -6.53 -2.38
C TYR A 18 -12.71 -6.27 -1.72
N ALA A 19 -12.36 -5.00 -1.55
CA ALA A 19 -11.16 -4.58 -0.84
C ALA A 19 -11.53 -3.66 0.33
N VAL A 20 -11.09 -4.04 1.53
CA VAL A 20 -11.10 -3.16 2.70
C VAL A 20 -10.12 -2.02 2.43
N SER A 21 -10.63 -0.78 2.39
CA SER A 21 -9.93 0.35 1.78
C SER A 21 -9.86 1.58 2.69
N PRO A 22 -9.15 1.54 3.84
CA PRO A 22 -8.78 2.78 4.50
C PRO A 22 -7.96 3.62 3.53
N ARG A 23 -8.28 4.90 3.38
CA ARG A 23 -7.58 5.75 2.41
C ARG A 23 -6.07 5.75 2.70
N PHE A 24 -5.72 6.12 3.93
CA PHE A 24 -4.39 6.13 4.51
C PHE A 24 -4.49 6.52 6.00
N ALA A 25 -3.50 6.15 6.82
CA ALA A 25 -3.55 6.28 8.29
C ALA A 25 -3.95 7.68 8.80
N PRO A 26 -3.44 8.81 8.25
CA PRO A 26 -3.81 10.14 8.72
C PRO A 26 -5.32 10.47 8.67
N THR A 27 -6.09 9.76 7.85
CA THR A 27 -7.54 9.97 7.71
C THR A 27 -8.39 8.91 8.41
N SER A 28 -7.74 7.99 9.13
CA SER A 28 -8.39 6.89 9.82
C SER A 28 -8.08 6.96 11.30
N SER A 29 -9.11 7.17 12.13
CA SER A 29 -8.94 7.08 13.58
C SER A 29 -8.56 5.66 14.00
N ASP A 30 -7.92 5.51 15.16
CA ASP A 30 -7.62 4.21 15.77
C ASP A 30 -8.83 3.27 15.80
N ALA A 31 -10.00 3.79 16.18
CA ALA A 31 -11.22 3.02 16.23
C ALA A 31 -11.65 2.53 14.84
N GLN A 32 -11.46 3.35 13.80
CA GLN A 32 -11.72 2.94 12.42
C GLN A 32 -10.72 1.87 11.97
N LEU A 33 -9.42 2.05 12.22
CA LEU A 33 -8.40 1.05 11.84
C LEU A 33 -8.66 -0.30 12.54
N ARG A 34 -8.95 -0.30 13.84
CA ARG A 34 -9.30 -1.53 14.58
C ARG A 34 -10.55 -2.20 14.02
N ALA A 35 -11.61 -1.44 13.73
CA ALA A 35 -12.83 -2.00 13.15
C ALA A 35 -12.60 -2.61 11.74
N LEU A 36 -11.72 -2.00 10.93
CA LEU A 36 -11.32 -2.57 9.63
C LEU A 36 -10.46 -3.83 9.81
N GLY A 37 -9.62 -3.86 10.84
CA GLY A 37 -8.86 -5.05 11.25
C GLY A 37 -9.77 -6.21 11.66
N GLU A 38 -10.76 -5.95 12.50
CA GLU A 38 -11.78 -6.93 12.91
C GLU A 38 -12.57 -7.46 11.70
N LEU A 39 -12.97 -6.57 10.79
CA LEU A 39 -13.62 -6.97 9.54
C LEU A 39 -12.70 -7.86 8.68
N ALA A 40 -11.44 -7.48 8.51
CA ALA A 40 -10.48 -8.27 7.74
C ALA A 40 -10.18 -9.63 8.39
N ALA A 41 -10.17 -9.71 9.72
CA ALA A 41 -9.98 -10.96 10.45
C ALA A 41 -11.19 -11.90 10.31
N ALA A 42 -12.42 -11.36 10.30
CA ALA A 42 -13.64 -12.13 10.07
C ALA A 42 -13.77 -12.65 8.62
N HIS A 43 -13.13 -11.98 7.66
CA HIS A 43 -13.15 -12.31 6.24
C HIS A 43 -11.72 -12.49 5.68
N PRO A 44 -11.03 -13.60 6.01
CA PRO A 44 -9.60 -13.76 5.73
C PRO A 44 -9.23 -13.73 4.23
N ASP A 45 -10.19 -13.99 3.34
CA ASP A 45 -10.06 -13.92 1.89
C ASP A 45 -10.27 -12.51 1.30
N VAL A 46 -10.71 -11.51 2.09
CA VAL A 46 -10.87 -10.14 1.59
C VAL A 46 -9.51 -9.51 1.27
N VAL A 47 -9.47 -8.68 0.23
CA VAL A 47 -8.29 -7.87 -0.10
C VAL A 47 -8.22 -6.66 0.83
N ILE A 48 -7.02 -6.16 1.11
CA ILE A 48 -6.80 -4.85 1.72
C ILE A 48 -6.05 -3.97 0.72
N GLN A 49 -6.45 -2.70 0.62
CA GLN A 49 -5.68 -1.70 -0.13
C GLN A 49 -5.58 -0.38 0.64
N THR A 50 -4.41 0.24 0.65
CA THR A 50 -4.20 1.57 1.25
C THR A 50 -2.92 2.21 0.72
N HIS A 51 -2.67 3.49 1.05
CA HIS A 51 -1.41 4.16 0.72
C HIS A 51 -0.39 3.95 1.84
N LEU A 52 0.90 3.88 1.47
CA LEU A 52 1.99 3.72 2.42
C LEU A 52 3.24 4.46 1.93
N ALA A 53 3.81 5.28 2.82
CA ALA A 53 5.10 5.94 2.64
C ALA A 53 5.31 6.58 1.25
N GLU A 54 4.33 7.34 0.77
CA GLU A 54 4.41 8.00 -0.55
C GLU A 54 5.32 9.23 -0.46
N ASN A 55 5.09 10.09 0.54
CA ASN A 55 5.77 11.38 0.66
C ASN A 55 6.41 11.54 2.05
N LEU A 56 7.60 12.16 2.13
CA LEU A 56 8.26 12.41 3.41
C LEU A 56 7.43 13.28 4.38
N GLY A 57 6.63 14.22 3.85
CA GLY A 57 5.69 15.02 4.65
C GLY A 57 4.55 14.18 5.22
N GLU A 58 4.03 13.24 4.43
CA GLU A 58 3.04 12.25 4.88
C GLU A 58 3.64 11.36 5.98
N CYS A 59 4.84 10.79 5.78
CA CYS A 59 5.50 9.95 6.78
C CYS A 59 5.70 10.68 8.11
N ARG A 60 6.11 11.96 8.08
CA ARG A 60 6.23 12.79 9.30
C ARG A 60 4.87 12.99 9.98
N TRP A 61 3.82 13.27 9.20
CA TRP A 61 2.48 13.47 9.76
C TRP A 61 1.94 12.20 10.41
N VAL A 62 2.20 11.03 9.83
CA VAL A 62 1.87 9.74 10.46
C VAL A 62 2.60 9.57 11.78
N ALA A 63 3.90 9.84 11.83
CA ALA A 63 4.67 9.75 13.08
C ALA A 63 4.15 10.71 14.18
N GLU A 64 3.65 11.89 13.80
CA GLU A 64 3.00 12.82 14.73
C GLU A 64 1.65 12.32 15.25
N LEU A 65 0.84 11.69 14.39
CA LEU A 65 -0.49 11.17 14.74
C LEU A 65 -0.45 9.84 15.50
N PHE A 66 0.56 9.02 15.23
CA PHE A 66 0.74 7.67 15.79
C PHE A 66 2.11 7.54 16.47
N PRO A 67 2.38 8.29 17.56
CA PRO A 67 3.71 8.37 18.18
C PRO A 67 4.17 7.06 18.85
N ASP A 68 3.23 6.16 19.14
CA ASP A 68 3.53 4.84 19.73
C ASP A 68 3.89 3.78 18.68
N ALA A 69 3.65 4.05 17.39
CA ALA A 69 3.99 3.15 16.29
C ALA A 69 5.49 3.27 15.96
N ALA A 70 6.14 2.14 15.67
CA ALA A 70 7.57 2.14 15.33
C ALA A 70 7.87 2.85 14.00
N ASP A 71 6.94 2.76 13.04
CA ASP A 71 6.97 3.41 11.73
C ASP A 71 5.56 3.38 11.10
N TYR A 72 5.45 3.83 9.85
CA TYR A 72 4.15 3.91 9.16
C TYR A 72 3.54 2.51 8.95
N THR A 73 4.35 1.53 8.54
CA THR A 73 3.87 0.15 8.36
C THR A 73 3.30 -0.42 9.67
N ASP A 74 3.91 -0.11 10.81
CA ASP A 74 3.50 -0.56 12.13
C ASP A 74 2.08 -0.10 12.52
N VAL A 75 1.64 1.08 12.06
CA VAL A 75 0.27 1.58 12.27
C VAL A 75 -0.77 0.60 11.70
N TYR A 76 -0.51 0.07 10.51
CA TYR A 76 -1.40 -0.90 9.86
C TYR A 76 -1.21 -2.31 10.44
N ASP A 77 0.01 -2.68 10.82
CA ASP A 77 0.32 -3.99 11.40
C ASP A 77 -0.37 -4.19 12.76
N ALA A 78 -0.35 -3.16 13.61
CA ALA A 78 -1.04 -3.14 14.89
C ALA A 78 -2.57 -3.32 14.75
N ALA A 79 -3.14 -2.94 13.59
CA ALA A 79 -4.53 -3.14 13.24
C ALA A 79 -4.80 -4.49 12.52
N GLY A 80 -3.79 -5.35 12.33
CA GLY A 80 -3.93 -6.62 11.62
C GLY A 80 -4.11 -6.49 10.11
N LEU A 81 -3.74 -5.33 9.53
CA LEU A 81 -3.91 -5.05 8.11
C LEU A 81 -2.69 -5.41 7.25
N VAL A 82 -1.52 -5.68 7.87
CA VAL A 82 -0.31 -6.13 7.19
C VAL A 82 -0.31 -7.66 7.09
N ARG A 83 -0.81 -8.17 5.96
CA ARG A 83 -0.98 -9.61 5.71
C ARG A 83 -0.95 -9.96 4.23
N ARG A 84 -0.97 -11.25 3.93
CA ARG A 84 -1.24 -11.76 2.58
C ARG A 84 -2.58 -11.20 2.09
N ARG A 85 -2.60 -10.76 0.82
CA ARG A 85 -3.72 -10.05 0.17
C ARG A 85 -3.90 -8.58 0.58
N ALA A 86 -2.94 -8.00 1.30
CA ALA A 86 -2.81 -6.55 1.41
C ALA A 86 -1.95 -5.98 0.27
N VAL A 87 -2.38 -4.84 -0.29
CA VAL A 87 -1.68 -4.08 -1.32
C VAL A 87 -1.44 -2.67 -0.82
N PHE A 88 -0.18 -2.26 -0.73
CA PHE A 88 0.21 -0.93 -0.29
C PHE A 88 0.69 -0.10 -1.49
N GLY A 89 0.01 1.02 -1.75
CA GLY A 89 0.36 1.95 -2.81
C GLY A 89 1.61 2.76 -2.49
N HIS A 90 2.40 3.04 -3.53
CA HIS A 90 3.59 3.89 -3.53
C HIS A 90 4.83 3.26 -2.90
N ALA A 91 4.88 3.20 -1.56
CA ALA A 91 5.98 2.62 -0.79
C ALA A 91 7.37 3.19 -1.18
N VAL A 92 7.43 4.50 -1.47
CA VAL A 92 8.65 5.15 -1.97
C VAL A 92 9.70 5.28 -0.86
N HIS A 93 9.27 5.57 0.37
CA HIS A 93 10.15 5.87 1.50
C HIS A 93 10.06 4.82 2.60
N LEU A 94 10.10 3.54 2.23
CA LEU A 94 10.17 2.45 3.21
C LEU A 94 11.57 2.36 3.83
N SER A 95 11.61 2.04 5.12
CA SER A 95 12.82 1.55 5.78
C SER A 95 13.06 0.05 5.53
N ASP A 96 14.25 -0.44 5.86
CA ASP A 96 14.58 -1.87 5.79
C ASP A 96 13.67 -2.72 6.70
N ARG A 97 13.30 -2.21 7.90
CA ARG A 97 12.36 -2.88 8.80
C ARG A 97 11.00 -3.04 8.13
N GLU A 98 10.46 -1.96 7.59
CA GLU A 98 9.13 -1.95 6.95
C GLU A 98 9.11 -2.90 5.76
N THR A 99 10.15 -2.85 4.93
CA THR A 99 10.29 -3.74 3.77
C THR A 99 10.33 -5.20 4.20
N GLY A 100 11.15 -5.55 5.20
CA GLY A 100 11.22 -6.90 5.75
C GLY A 100 9.88 -7.37 6.34
N ARG A 101 9.22 -6.52 7.12
CA ARG A 101 7.93 -6.86 7.72
C ARG A 101 6.85 -7.13 6.67
N LEU A 102 6.79 -6.33 5.61
CA LEU A 102 5.86 -6.53 4.49
C LEU A 102 6.15 -7.84 3.74
N ALA A 103 7.42 -8.19 3.56
CA ALA A 103 7.84 -9.44 2.92
C ALA A 103 7.45 -10.66 3.76
N GLU A 104 7.74 -10.65 5.06
CA GLU A 104 7.34 -11.69 6.03
C GLU A 104 5.81 -11.88 6.07
N ALA A 105 5.05 -10.79 6.00
CA ALA A 105 3.59 -10.83 5.93
C ALA A 105 3.06 -11.35 4.59
N HIS A 106 3.92 -11.47 3.58
CA HIS A 106 3.56 -11.72 2.20
C HIS A 106 2.55 -10.68 1.66
N ALA A 107 2.70 -9.42 2.06
CA ALA A 107 1.97 -8.30 1.46
C ALA A 107 2.47 -8.04 0.02
N SER A 108 1.79 -7.14 -0.69
CA SER A 108 2.22 -6.65 -2.00
C SER A 108 2.36 -5.14 -1.99
N LEU A 109 3.19 -4.62 -2.88
CA LEU A 109 3.28 -3.19 -3.19
C LEU A 109 2.68 -2.89 -4.56
N ALA A 110 2.11 -1.70 -4.71
CA ALA A 110 1.75 -1.11 -6.00
C ALA A 110 2.69 0.06 -6.31
N HIS A 111 3.63 -0.16 -7.24
CA HIS A 111 4.52 0.87 -7.73
C HIS A 111 3.79 1.78 -8.71
N CYS A 112 3.68 3.07 -8.36
CA CYS A 112 2.94 4.09 -9.11
C CYS A 112 3.87 5.17 -9.70
N PRO A 113 4.72 4.84 -10.70
CA PRO A 113 5.77 5.74 -11.18
C PRO A 113 5.25 7.05 -11.78
N THR A 114 4.09 7.01 -12.43
CA THR A 114 3.44 8.16 -13.06
C THR A 114 3.05 9.22 -12.04
N SER A 115 2.37 8.84 -10.96
CA SER A 115 1.98 9.78 -9.90
C SER A 115 3.17 10.19 -9.03
N ASN A 116 4.04 9.24 -8.67
CA ASN A 116 5.23 9.53 -7.87
C ASN A 116 6.10 10.62 -8.52
N SER A 117 6.29 10.55 -9.85
CA SER A 117 7.05 11.54 -10.60
C SER A 117 6.30 12.88 -10.71
N PHE A 118 4.99 12.83 -10.94
CA PHE A 118 4.17 14.04 -11.11
C PHE A 118 4.07 14.87 -9.82
N LEU A 119 3.92 14.20 -8.68
CA LEU A 119 3.83 14.84 -7.36
C LEU A 119 5.19 15.16 -6.73
N GLY A 120 6.29 14.70 -7.33
CA GLY A 120 7.62 14.83 -6.74
C GLY A 120 7.78 14.01 -5.45
N SER A 121 7.04 12.90 -5.33
CA SER A 121 7.05 12.02 -4.16
C SER A 121 8.40 11.31 -4.01
N GLY A 122 9.04 10.92 -5.12
CA GLY A 122 10.37 10.32 -5.14
C GLY A 122 10.50 9.19 -6.16
N LEU A 123 11.65 8.51 -6.15
CA LEU A 123 11.96 7.38 -7.03
C LEU A 123 11.84 6.08 -6.22
N PHE A 124 10.90 5.22 -6.57
CA PHE A 124 10.72 3.93 -5.89
C PHE A 124 11.88 2.97 -6.24
N PRO A 125 12.63 2.45 -5.26
CA PRO A 125 13.79 1.59 -5.52
C PRO A 125 13.39 0.15 -5.84
N LEU A 126 12.76 -0.05 -7.01
CA LEU A 126 12.16 -1.32 -7.42
C LEU A 126 13.09 -2.54 -7.25
N HIS A 127 14.34 -2.45 -7.73
CA HIS A 127 15.27 -3.56 -7.64
C HIS A 127 15.59 -3.90 -6.19
N ASP A 128 16.02 -2.91 -5.41
CA ASP A 128 16.43 -3.13 -4.03
C ASP A 128 15.26 -3.60 -3.16
N THR A 129 14.07 -3.03 -3.34
CA THR A 129 12.85 -3.46 -2.61
C THR A 129 12.38 -4.85 -3.02
N ALA A 130 12.46 -5.22 -4.31
CA ALA A 130 12.03 -6.55 -4.77
C ALA A 130 12.92 -7.66 -4.21
N PHE A 131 14.21 -7.36 -4.03
CA PHE A 131 15.24 -8.31 -3.60
C PHE A 131 15.77 -8.00 -2.19
N ALA A 132 15.02 -7.23 -1.40
CA ALA A 132 15.36 -6.89 -0.03
C ALA A 132 15.18 -8.12 0.88
N GLY A 133 16.21 -8.96 0.98
CA GLY A 133 16.26 -10.08 1.93
C GLY A 133 16.01 -11.46 1.30
N GLY A 134 15.61 -12.42 2.15
CA GLY A 134 15.42 -13.83 1.76
C GLY A 134 14.03 -14.18 1.23
N ASP A 135 13.04 -13.31 1.42
CA ASP A 135 11.67 -13.47 0.92
C ASP A 135 11.35 -12.36 -0.10
N ASP A 136 10.99 -12.75 -1.32
CA ASP A 136 10.70 -11.80 -2.40
C ASP A 136 9.40 -11.04 -2.15
N LEU A 137 9.46 -9.70 -2.15
CA LEU A 137 8.28 -8.85 -2.04
C LEU A 137 7.56 -8.76 -3.39
N ARG A 138 6.24 -8.99 -3.39
CA ARG A 138 5.43 -8.90 -4.62
C ARG A 138 5.16 -7.45 -4.98
N ILE A 139 5.59 -7.03 -6.16
CA ILE A 139 5.41 -5.65 -6.64
C ILE A 139 4.64 -5.66 -7.96
N GLY A 140 3.51 -4.95 -8.00
CA GLY A 140 2.73 -4.69 -9.21
C GLY A 140 2.84 -3.24 -9.66
N LEU A 141 2.36 -2.93 -10.87
CA LEU A 141 2.27 -1.56 -11.39
C LEU A 141 0.87 -0.99 -11.17
N GLY A 142 0.80 0.25 -10.66
CA GLY A 142 -0.41 1.04 -10.54
C GLY A 142 -0.32 2.33 -11.35
N SER A 143 -1.39 2.70 -12.06
CA SER A 143 -1.44 3.98 -12.77
C SER A 143 -1.66 5.16 -11.84
N ASP A 144 -2.35 4.90 -10.71
CA ASP A 144 -2.79 5.88 -9.72
C ASP A 144 -3.51 7.08 -10.37
N VAL A 145 -4.47 6.78 -11.26
CA VAL A 145 -5.18 7.81 -12.03
C VAL A 145 -5.89 8.79 -11.10
N GLY A 146 -5.62 10.07 -11.35
CA GLY A 146 -5.96 11.18 -10.46
C GLY A 146 -4.71 12.03 -10.27
N ALA A 147 -3.69 11.45 -9.64
CA ALA A 147 -2.34 12.01 -9.60
C ALA A 147 -1.51 11.56 -10.82
N GLY A 148 -1.61 10.28 -11.18
CA GLY A 148 -1.13 9.75 -12.45
C GLY A 148 -2.02 10.19 -13.61
N THR A 149 -1.40 10.42 -14.76
CA THR A 149 -2.04 11.11 -15.90
C THR A 149 -2.42 10.19 -17.05
N SER A 150 -2.29 8.87 -16.89
CA SER A 150 -2.58 7.89 -17.94
C SER A 150 -3.20 6.62 -17.38
N LEU A 151 -4.24 6.11 -18.05
CA LEU A 151 -4.82 4.78 -17.78
C LEU A 151 -4.03 3.65 -18.44
N SER A 152 -3.01 3.96 -19.26
CA SER A 152 -2.28 2.97 -20.04
C SER A 152 -1.26 2.22 -19.17
N PRO A 153 -1.34 0.87 -19.10
CA PRO A 153 -0.32 0.08 -18.42
C PRO A 153 1.04 0.18 -19.13
N LEU A 154 1.07 0.41 -20.46
CA LEU A 154 2.31 0.61 -21.21
C LEU A 154 2.98 1.94 -20.87
N THR A 155 2.18 3.00 -20.68
CA THR A 155 2.72 4.29 -20.19
C THR A 155 3.28 4.12 -18.78
N THR A 156 2.53 3.47 -17.89
CA THR A 156 2.96 3.21 -16.51
C THR A 156 4.27 2.40 -16.48
N ALA A 157 4.38 1.34 -17.27
CA ALA A 157 5.60 0.55 -17.38
C ALA A 157 6.77 1.35 -17.98
N GLY A 158 6.52 2.22 -18.95
CA GLY A 158 7.51 3.13 -19.50
C GLY A 158 8.06 4.11 -18.47
N GLU A 159 7.22 4.64 -17.59
CA GLU A 159 7.67 5.49 -16.47
C GLU A 159 8.42 4.68 -15.42
N ALA A 160 7.98 3.45 -15.09
CA ALA A 160 8.74 2.56 -14.19
C ALA A 160 10.16 2.33 -14.69
N TYR A 161 10.33 2.05 -15.99
CA TYR A 161 11.64 1.91 -16.60
C TYR A 161 12.52 3.15 -16.39
N LYS A 162 11.99 4.36 -16.65
CA LYS A 162 12.74 5.61 -16.49
C LYS A 162 13.13 5.84 -15.04
N VAL A 163 12.22 5.62 -14.09
CA VAL A 163 12.47 5.74 -12.64
C VAL A 163 13.60 4.80 -12.23
N SER A 164 13.55 3.53 -12.62
CA SER A 164 14.63 2.57 -12.32
C SER A 164 15.98 3.01 -12.90
N ARG A 165 16.01 3.53 -14.14
CA ARG A 165 17.25 4.04 -14.76
C ARG A 165 17.84 5.28 -14.10
N LEU A 166 17.03 6.07 -13.38
CA LEU A 166 17.50 7.22 -12.63
C LEU A 166 18.18 6.83 -11.30
N LEU A 167 17.86 5.65 -10.76
CA LEU A 167 18.42 5.14 -9.52
C LEU A 167 19.77 4.43 -9.70
N GLY A 168 20.08 3.92 -10.90
CA GLY A 168 21.35 3.26 -11.21
C GLY A 168 21.17 2.00 -12.04
#